data_AF-A0A7X9JNP1-F1
#
_entry.id   AF-A0A7X9JNP1-F1
#
_cell.length_a   1.000
_cell.length_b   1.000
_cell.length_c   1.000
_cell.angle_alpha   90.00
_cell.angle_beta   90.00
_cell.angle_gamma   90.00
#
_symmetry.space_group_name_H-M   'P 1'
#
loop_
_entity.id
_entity.type
_entity.pdbx_description
1 polymer ?
#
loop_
_entity_poly.entity_id
_entity_poly.type
_entity_poly.pdbx_seq_one_letter_code
_entity_poly.pdbx_strand_id
1 'polypeptide(L)'
;MLLHYPNKKTEQEIFNSIPDVELEQINSSDSHNLLIQANNLIALKQLITKHKLKDKIDLIYIDPPFATNNTFTITDGRASTISNSSNGIIAYTDTLKGFDFIEFIRERLVLLKMLLSDNGSIYLHIDYKIGHYVKVVMDEIFGIENFRNDITRIKCNPKNFARKGYGNIKDLILFYSKSDNLIWNEPKIPYTEEDKIKLFPKTEKDGRRYTTIPLHAPGETQNGKTSQAFKGILPPPGRHWRCDVTVLEQWDKDGLIEWSDNGNPRKK
;
A
#
# COMPACT_ATOMS: atom_id res chain seq x y z
N MET A 1 6.03 -12.64 -14.48
CA MET A 1 6.51 -13.86 -13.78
C MET A 1 5.31 -14.76 -13.56
N LEU A 2 5.43 -16.08 -13.75
CA LEU A 2 4.29 -17.01 -13.65
C LEU A 2 4.55 -18.06 -12.56
N LEU A 3 3.54 -18.36 -11.75
CA LEU A 3 3.61 -19.45 -10.77
C LEU A 3 2.97 -20.70 -11.35
N HIS A 4 3.73 -21.80 -11.43
CA HIS A 4 3.25 -23.09 -11.92
C HIS A 4 2.92 -24.03 -10.75
N TYR A 5 1.71 -24.58 -10.73
CA TYR A 5 1.27 -25.54 -9.72
C TYR A 5 0.10 -26.41 -10.25
N PRO A 6 -0.15 -27.60 -9.66
CA PRO A 6 -1.23 -28.49 -10.10
C PRO A 6 -2.62 -27.85 -10.00
N ASN A 7 -3.54 -28.25 -10.89
CA ASN A 7 -4.96 -27.86 -10.87
C ASN A 7 -5.23 -26.34 -10.99
N LYS A 8 -4.26 -25.57 -11.48
CA LYS A 8 -4.43 -24.15 -11.75
C LYS A 8 -5.45 -23.93 -12.89
N LYS A 9 -6.60 -23.34 -12.57
CA LYS A 9 -7.68 -23.10 -13.53
C LYS A 9 -7.36 -21.94 -14.47
N THR A 10 -7.86 -21.97 -15.69
CA THR A 10 -7.95 -20.77 -16.53
C THR A 10 -8.97 -19.78 -15.96
N GLU A 11 -8.88 -18.49 -16.32
CA GLU A 11 -9.88 -17.50 -15.86
C GLU A 11 -11.31 -17.89 -16.27
N GLN A 12 -11.48 -18.49 -17.45
CA GLN A 12 -12.76 -18.98 -17.94
C GLN A 12 -13.29 -20.16 -17.10
N GLU A 13 -12.43 -21.12 -16.74
CA GLU A 13 -12.80 -22.22 -15.85
C GLU A 13 -13.20 -21.72 -14.46
N ILE A 14 -12.48 -20.73 -13.91
CA ILE A 14 -12.85 -20.09 -12.64
C ILE A 14 -14.26 -19.53 -12.76
N PHE A 15 -14.50 -18.68 -13.75
CA PHE A 15 -15.79 -18.00 -13.90
C PHE A 15 -16.95 -18.97 -14.12
N ASN A 16 -16.73 -20.03 -14.90
CA ASN A 16 -17.74 -21.04 -15.22
C ASN A 16 -18.02 -21.99 -14.04
N SER A 17 -17.02 -22.25 -13.18
CA SER A 17 -17.18 -23.15 -12.03
C SER A 17 -18.05 -22.59 -10.92
N ILE A 18 -18.28 -21.27 -10.89
CA ILE A 18 -19.09 -20.61 -9.86
C ILE A 18 -20.57 -20.78 -10.21
N PRO A 19 -21.42 -21.31 -9.30
CA PRO A 19 -22.85 -21.47 -9.56
C PRO A 19 -23.53 -20.12 -9.79
N ASP A 20 -24.52 -20.07 -10.68
CA ASP A 20 -25.41 -18.90 -10.79
C ASP A 20 -26.48 -19.02 -9.71
N VAL A 21 -26.41 -18.11 -8.72
CA VAL A 21 -27.29 -18.10 -7.54
C VAL A 21 -27.81 -16.67 -7.40
N GLU A 22 -29.12 -16.50 -7.24
CA GLU A 22 -29.70 -15.18 -7.01
C GLU A 22 -29.51 -14.75 -5.56
N LEU A 23 -29.15 -13.49 -5.35
CA LEU A 23 -29.07 -12.89 -4.02
C LEU A 23 -30.47 -12.42 -3.60
N GLU A 24 -30.89 -12.82 -2.41
CA GLU A 24 -32.14 -12.35 -1.81
C GLU A 24 -31.92 -10.98 -1.14
N GLN A 25 -32.77 -10.02 -1.45
CA GLN A 25 -32.76 -8.71 -0.80
C GLN A 25 -33.59 -8.76 0.48
N ILE A 26 -32.90 -8.75 1.63
CA ILE A 26 -33.53 -8.81 2.96
C ILE A 26 -34.04 -7.43 3.42
N ASN A 27 -33.33 -6.35 3.06
CA ASN A 27 -33.67 -4.98 3.47
C ASN A 27 -34.10 -4.14 2.26
N SER A 28 -35.24 -3.47 2.37
CA SER A 28 -35.85 -2.63 1.34
C SER A 28 -35.38 -1.17 1.35
N SER A 29 -34.20 -0.86 1.90
CA SER A 29 -33.69 0.52 1.88
C SER A 29 -33.17 0.90 0.50
N ASP A 30 -33.54 2.10 -0.01
CA ASP A 30 -32.96 2.73 -1.21
C ASP A 30 -31.50 3.23 -1.01
N SER A 31 -30.75 2.55 -0.15
CA SER A 31 -29.36 2.88 0.14
C SER A 31 -28.47 2.58 -1.07
N HIS A 32 -27.53 3.48 -1.36
CA HIS A 32 -26.46 3.24 -2.32
C HIS A 32 -25.43 2.19 -1.84
N ASN A 33 -25.45 1.84 -0.55
CA ASN A 33 -24.52 0.90 0.05
C ASN A 33 -25.10 -0.52 0.09
N LEU A 34 -24.27 -1.51 -0.28
CA LEU A 34 -24.64 -2.93 -0.28
C LEU A 34 -23.85 -3.69 0.78
N LEU A 35 -24.54 -4.54 1.53
CA LEU A 35 -23.95 -5.56 2.38
C LEU A 35 -24.45 -6.93 1.91
N ILE A 36 -23.53 -7.81 1.52
CA ILE A 36 -23.86 -9.12 0.94
C ILE A 36 -23.35 -10.20 1.86
N GLN A 37 -24.25 -11.07 2.33
CA GLN A 37 -23.91 -12.27 3.08
C GLN A 37 -23.92 -13.49 2.15
N ALA A 38 -22.75 -13.87 1.64
CA ALA A 38 -22.58 -15.06 0.80
C ALA A 38 -21.12 -15.54 0.81
N ASN A 39 -20.86 -16.70 0.20
CA ASN A 39 -19.50 -17.00 -0.24
C ASN A 39 -19.04 -15.89 -1.19
N ASN A 40 -17.92 -15.24 -0.89
CA ASN A 40 -17.44 -14.10 -1.64
C ASN A 40 -17.25 -14.39 -3.14
N LEU A 41 -16.90 -15.61 -3.54
CA LEU A 41 -16.73 -15.95 -4.95
C LEU A 41 -18.07 -15.88 -5.70
N ILE A 42 -19.16 -16.32 -5.07
CA ILE A 42 -20.53 -16.18 -5.60
C ILE A 42 -20.93 -14.70 -5.64
N ALA A 43 -20.70 -13.97 -4.55
CA ALA A 43 -21.02 -12.54 -4.47
C ALA A 43 -20.30 -11.74 -5.57
N LEU A 44 -19.00 -11.99 -5.79
CA LEU A 44 -18.23 -11.33 -6.84
C LEU A 44 -18.81 -11.61 -8.23
N LYS A 45 -19.21 -12.85 -8.52
CA LYS A 45 -19.85 -13.19 -9.81
C LYS A 45 -21.17 -12.44 -9.98
N GLN A 46 -22.00 -12.37 -8.94
CA GLN A 46 -23.27 -11.64 -8.99
C GLN A 46 -23.07 -10.13 -9.14
N LEU A 47 -22.05 -9.54 -8.51
CA LEU A 47 -21.67 -8.14 -8.71
C LEU A 47 -21.31 -7.86 -10.18
N ILE A 48 -20.58 -8.79 -10.82
CA ILE A 48 -20.22 -8.70 -12.24
C ILE A 48 -21.46 -8.83 -13.13
N THR A 49 -22.27 -9.87 -12.93
CA THR A 49 -23.32 -10.27 -13.89
C THR A 49 -24.66 -9.58 -13.66
N LYS A 50 -25.17 -9.55 -12.42
CA LYS A 50 -26.52 -9.02 -12.12
C LYS A 50 -26.48 -7.54 -11.75
N HIS A 51 -25.52 -7.13 -10.92
CA HIS A 51 -25.35 -5.71 -10.56
C HIS A 51 -24.62 -4.90 -11.64
N LYS A 52 -24.09 -5.55 -12.68
CA LYS A 52 -23.41 -4.91 -13.82
C LYS A 52 -22.28 -3.98 -13.37
N LEU A 53 -21.48 -4.42 -12.39
CA LEU A 53 -20.35 -3.68 -11.81
C LEU A 53 -19.00 -4.07 -12.42
N LYS A 54 -19.00 -4.86 -13.50
CA LYS A 54 -17.80 -5.10 -14.29
C LYS A 54 -17.20 -3.75 -14.73
N ASP A 55 -15.90 -3.58 -14.50
CA ASP A 55 -15.13 -2.38 -14.85
C ASP A 55 -15.61 -1.07 -14.17
N LYS A 56 -16.25 -1.14 -12.99
CA LYS A 56 -16.86 0.05 -12.32
C LYS A 56 -16.34 0.35 -10.92
N ILE A 57 -15.49 -0.49 -10.33
CA ILE A 57 -15.03 -0.31 -8.95
C ILE A 57 -13.70 0.44 -8.92
N ASP A 58 -13.67 1.63 -8.34
CA ASP A 58 -12.45 2.45 -8.29
C ASP A 58 -11.46 2.03 -7.20
N LEU A 59 -11.94 1.42 -6.12
CA LEU A 59 -11.11 1.01 -4.99
C LEU A 59 -11.58 -0.31 -4.41
N ILE A 60 -10.64 -1.24 -4.27
CA ILE A 60 -10.84 -2.52 -3.57
C ILE A 60 -9.83 -2.60 -2.43
N TYR A 61 -10.31 -2.92 -1.23
CA TYR A 61 -9.46 -3.32 -0.11
C TYR A 61 -9.88 -4.71 0.35
N ILE A 62 -8.92 -5.62 0.49
CA ILE A 62 -9.16 -6.96 1.01
C ILE A 62 -8.12 -7.35 2.06
N ASP A 63 -8.59 -8.07 3.08
CA ASP A 63 -7.77 -8.66 4.15
C ASP A 63 -8.07 -10.17 4.22
N PRO A 64 -7.57 -10.95 3.24
CA PRO A 64 -7.82 -12.39 3.19
C PRO A 64 -7.16 -13.12 4.38
N PRO A 65 -7.58 -14.36 4.69
CA PRO A 65 -6.93 -15.20 5.68
C PRO A 65 -5.41 -15.37 5.40
N PHE A 66 -4.59 -15.62 6.43
CA PHE A 66 -3.13 -15.69 6.31
C PHE A 66 -2.58 -17.13 6.27
N ALA A 67 -3.39 -18.12 5.87
CA ALA A 67 -3.02 -19.54 5.88
C ALA A 67 -2.53 -20.01 7.27
N THR A 68 -3.21 -19.55 8.32
CA THR A 68 -2.82 -19.72 9.72
C THR A 68 -3.08 -21.11 10.29
N ASN A 69 -3.80 -21.98 9.58
CA ASN A 69 -4.25 -23.30 10.03
C ASN A 69 -5.18 -23.22 11.26
N ASN A 70 -6.05 -22.22 11.31
CA ASN A 70 -6.97 -21.97 12.42
C ASN A 70 -8.42 -21.87 11.95
N THR A 71 -9.35 -22.16 12.86
CA THR A 71 -10.78 -21.84 12.71
C THR A 71 -11.06 -20.59 13.53
N PHE A 72 -11.68 -19.58 12.95
CA PHE A 72 -12.04 -18.35 13.66
C PHE A 72 -13.52 -18.40 14.06
N THR A 73 -13.82 -18.12 15.32
CA THR A 73 -15.19 -18.11 15.84
C THR A 73 -15.63 -16.71 16.29
N ILE A 74 -16.92 -16.45 16.19
CA ILE A 74 -17.60 -15.29 16.78
C ILE A 74 -18.30 -15.75 18.05
N THR A 75 -18.00 -15.06 19.15
CA THR A 75 -18.68 -15.23 20.43
C THR A 75 -19.15 -13.84 20.87
N ASP A 76 -20.42 -13.70 21.27
CA ASP A 76 -21.01 -12.42 21.72
C ASP A 76 -20.81 -11.25 20.73
N GLY A 77 -20.90 -11.51 19.43
CA GLY A 77 -20.73 -10.51 18.38
C GLY A 77 -19.28 -10.03 18.17
N ARG A 78 -18.30 -10.63 18.85
CA ARG A 78 -16.87 -10.36 18.65
C ARG A 78 -16.17 -11.56 18.02
N ALA A 79 -15.42 -11.32 16.96
CA ALA A 79 -14.51 -12.32 16.39
C ALA A 79 -13.31 -12.49 17.33
N SER A 80 -13.11 -13.69 17.88
CA SER A 80 -11.93 -13.99 18.69
C SER A 80 -10.82 -14.54 17.80
N THR A 81 -9.68 -13.85 17.75
CA THR A 81 -8.52 -14.25 16.93
C THR A 81 -7.48 -15.08 17.71
N ILE A 82 -7.55 -15.10 19.04
CA ILE A 82 -6.52 -15.70 19.92
C ILE A 82 -7.12 -16.75 20.86
N SER A 83 -8.36 -16.56 21.31
CA SER A 83 -9.05 -17.42 22.29
C SER A 83 -10.41 -17.83 21.74
N ASN A 84 -10.47 -18.94 21.02
CA ASN A 84 -11.73 -19.48 20.53
C ASN A 84 -12.53 -20.09 21.69
N SER A 85 -13.76 -19.61 21.88
CA SER A 85 -14.75 -20.34 22.67
C SER A 85 -15.13 -21.62 21.93
N SER A 86 -15.21 -22.75 22.65
CA SER A 86 -15.75 -24.01 22.10
C SER A 86 -17.21 -23.90 21.64
N ASN A 87 -17.92 -22.88 22.13
CA ASN A 87 -19.35 -22.64 21.86
C ASN A 87 -19.58 -21.48 20.89
N GLY A 88 -18.53 -20.92 20.27
CA GLY A 88 -18.66 -19.82 19.30
C GLY A 88 -19.15 -20.27 17.94
N ILE A 89 -19.86 -19.39 17.21
CA ILE A 89 -20.28 -19.63 15.83
C ILE A 89 -19.05 -19.52 14.93
N ILE A 90 -18.80 -20.49 14.04
CA ILE A 90 -17.67 -20.44 13.11
C ILE A 90 -17.87 -19.28 12.13
N ALA A 91 -16.93 -18.34 12.10
CA ALA A 91 -16.92 -17.21 11.18
C ALA A 91 -16.28 -17.58 9.84
N TYR A 92 -15.07 -18.15 9.89
CA TYR A 92 -14.40 -18.74 8.74
C TYR A 92 -13.29 -19.71 9.19
N THR A 93 -12.88 -20.58 8.27
CA THR A 93 -11.83 -21.57 8.50
C THR A 93 -10.64 -21.27 7.57
N ASP A 94 -9.46 -21.14 8.14
CA ASP A 94 -8.20 -20.82 7.47
C ASP A 94 -7.25 -22.03 7.49
N THR A 95 -7.69 -23.14 6.90
CA THR A 95 -6.96 -24.44 6.91
C THR A 95 -6.26 -24.76 5.59
N LEU A 96 -6.53 -23.99 4.53
CA LEU A 96 -5.89 -24.19 3.23
C LEU A 96 -4.39 -23.90 3.32
N LYS A 97 -3.59 -24.73 2.64
CA LYS A 97 -2.12 -24.62 2.63
C LYS A 97 -1.59 -24.79 1.22
N GLY A 98 -0.38 -24.29 0.99
CA GLY A 98 0.33 -24.49 -0.27
C GLY A 98 -0.49 -24.01 -1.46
N PHE A 99 -0.55 -24.84 -2.51
CA PHE A 99 -1.20 -24.47 -3.77
C PHE A 99 -2.71 -24.30 -3.68
N ASP A 100 -3.40 -24.99 -2.77
CA ASP A 100 -4.85 -24.84 -2.61
C ASP A 100 -5.21 -23.45 -2.08
N PHE A 101 -4.41 -22.91 -1.15
CA PHE A 101 -4.58 -21.54 -0.67
C PHE A 101 -4.29 -20.53 -1.78
N ILE A 102 -3.25 -20.78 -2.58
CA ILE A 102 -2.88 -19.93 -3.70
C ILE A 102 -4.01 -19.88 -4.74
N GLU A 103 -4.56 -21.03 -5.11
CA GLU A 103 -5.69 -21.09 -6.05
C GLU A 103 -6.93 -20.42 -5.47
N PHE A 104 -7.24 -20.64 -4.19
CA PHE A 104 -8.33 -20.00 -3.48
C PHE A 104 -8.26 -18.46 -3.56
N ILE A 105 -7.07 -17.86 -3.35
CA ILE A 105 -6.88 -16.42 -3.50
C ILE A 105 -6.95 -16.00 -4.96
N ARG A 106 -6.32 -16.77 -5.86
CA ARG A 106 -6.26 -16.46 -7.30
C ARG A 106 -7.65 -16.37 -7.92
N GLU A 107 -8.54 -17.32 -7.62
CA GLU A 107 -9.93 -17.32 -8.11
C GLU A 107 -10.65 -16.00 -7.81
N ARG A 108 -10.44 -15.45 -6.60
CA ARG A 108 -11.03 -14.18 -6.17
C ARG A 108 -10.38 -13.00 -6.85
N LEU A 109 -9.05 -12.98 -6.95
CA LEU A 109 -8.31 -11.89 -7.59
C LEU A 109 -8.68 -11.72 -9.06
N VAL A 110 -8.94 -12.82 -9.79
CA VAL A 110 -9.42 -12.76 -11.18
C VAL A 110 -10.74 -11.98 -11.27
N LEU A 111 -11.72 -12.32 -10.42
CA LEU A 111 -13.00 -11.61 -10.41
C LEU A 111 -12.88 -10.17 -9.91
N LEU A 112 -12.01 -9.90 -8.93
CA LEU A 112 -11.74 -8.54 -8.44
C LEU A 112 -11.13 -7.67 -9.57
N LYS A 113 -10.22 -8.22 -10.39
CA LYS A 113 -9.71 -7.51 -11.58
C LYS A 113 -10.82 -7.18 -12.58
N MET A 114 -11.79 -8.08 -12.78
CA MET A 114 -12.94 -7.83 -13.65
C MET A 114 -13.87 -6.73 -13.13
N LEU A 115 -13.92 -6.52 -11.81
CA LEU A 115 -14.74 -5.47 -11.20
C LEU A 115 -14.05 -4.10 -11.22
N LEU A 116 -12.71 -4.06 -11.11
CA LEU A 116 -11.97 -2.80 -11.08
C LEU A 116 -12.20 -1.97 -12.33
N SER A 117 -12.45 -0.67 -12.16
CA SER A 117 -12.40 0.30 -13.26
C SER A 117 -10.98 0.43 -13.80
N ASP A 118 -10.82 0.96 -15.02
CA ASP A 118 -9.51 1.12 -15.66
C ASP A 118 -8.55 2.03 -14.87
N ASN A 119 -9.11 2.95 -14.09
CA ASN A 119 -8.34 3.82 -13.20
C ASN A 119 -8.31 3.30 -11.74
N GLY A 120 -8.90 2.14 -11.49
CA GLY A 120 -9.11 1.59 -10.16
C GLY A 120 -7.85 0.97 -9.56
N SER A 121 -7.88 0.84 -8.23
CA SER A 121 -6.78 0.25 -7.45
C SER A 121 -7.23 -0.80 -6.45
N ILE A 122 -6.34 -1.73 -6.15
CA ILE A 122 -6.53 -2.78 -5.15
C ILE A 122 -5.42 -2.76 -4.11
N TYR A 123 -5.82 -2.87 -2.84
CA TYR A 123 -4.97 -3.00 -1.67
C TYR A 123 -5.23 -4.35 -1.02
N LEU A 124 -4.22 -5.21 -0.96
CA LEU A 124 -4.31 -6.55 -0.38
C LEU A 124 -3.41 -6.65 0.85
N HIS A 125 -4.01 -6.76 2.03
CA HIS A 125 -3.32 -6.93 3.30
C HIS A 125 -2.95 -8.40 3.54
N ILE A 126 -1.68 -8.68 3.83
CA ILE A 126 -1.18 -10.05 4.01
C ILE A 126 0.05 -10.07 4.92
N ASP A 127 0.38 -11.23 5.48
CA ASP A 127 1.63 -11.44 6.22
C ASP A 127 2.78 -11.91 5.31
N TYR A 128 3.99 -11.94 5.89
CA TYR A 128 5.21 -12.37 5.18
C TYR A 128 5.25 -13.87 4.83
N LYS A 129 4.42 -14.73 5.44
CA LYS A 129 4.49 -16.18 5.23
C LYS A 129 3.99 -16.55 3.85
N ILE A 130 2.90 -15.91 3.43
CA ILE A 130 2.26 -16.18 2.14
C ILE A 130 2.31 -15.00 1.17
N GLY A 131 2.55 -13.78 1.67
CA GLY A 131 2.49 -12.55 0.89
C GLY A 131 3.41 -12.52 -0.32
N HIS A 132 4.57 -13.16 -0.27
CA HIS A 132 5.46 -13.27 -1.43
C HIS A 132 4.83 -14.05 -2.58
N TYR A 133 4.17 -15.18 -2.28
CA TYR A 133 3.48 -15.98 -3.28
C TYR A 133 2.24 -15.26 -3.81
N VAL A 134 1.48 -14.61 -2.92
CA VAL A 134 0.32 -13.78 -3.32
C VAL A 134 0.78 -12.64 -4.24
N LYS A 135 1.94 -12.03 -3.99
CA LYS A 135 2.50 -11.02 -4.90
C LYS A 135 2.73 -11.60 -6.29
N VAL A 136 3.35 -12.76 -6.42
CA VAL A 136 3.56 -13.40 -7.74
C VAL A 136 2.23 -13.66 -8.46
N VAL A 137 1.20 -14.06 -7.73
CA VAL A 137 -0.14 -14.25 -8.27
C VAL A 137 -0.75 -12.92 -8.73
N MET A 138 -0.56 -11.85 -7.96
CA MET A 138 -0.99 -10.51 -8.36
C MET A 138 -0.20 -9.98 -9.56
N ASP A 139 1.09 -10.26 -9.68
CA ASP A 139 1.88 -9.92 -10.88
C ASP A 139 1.32 -10.60 -12.14
N GLU A 140 0.90 -11.86 -12.00
CA GLU A 140 0.31 -12.61 -13.10
C GLU A 140 -1.06 -12.05 -13.50
N ILE A 141 -1.90 -11.69 -12.52
CA ILE A 141 -3.26 -11.22 -12.77
C ILE A 141 -3.25 -9.76 -13.22
N PHE A 142 -2.62 -8.87 -12.46
CA PHE A 142 -2.68 -7.43 -12.70
C PHE A 142 -1.58 -6.94 -13.64
N GLY A 143 -0.51 -7.70 -13.84
CA GLY A 143 0.68 -7.26 -14.56
C GLY A 143 1.75 -6.73 -13.59
N ILE A 144 3.01 -7.07 -13.83
CA ILE A 144 4.13 -6.64 -12.98
C ILE A 144 4.37 -5.14 -13.07
N GLU A 145 4.11 -4.55 -14.23
CA GLU A 145 4.12 -3.12 -14.52
C GLU A 145 3.07 -2.37 -13.70
N ASN A 146 2.01 -3.07 -13.27
CA ASN A 146 0.91 -2.49 -12.51
C ASN A 146 1.11 -2.55 -10.99
N PHE A 147 2.23 -3.10 -10.53
CA PHE A 147 2.63 -3.02 -9.13
C PHE A 147 3.08 -1.60 -8.77
N ARG A 148 2.51 -1.02 -7.70
CA ARG A 148 2.79 0.37 -7.31
C ARG A 148 3.63 0.47 -6.06
N ASN A 149 3.33 -0.32 -5.04
CA ASN A 149 4.11 -0.33 -3.80
C ASN A 149 3.78 -1.54 -2.90
N ASP A 150 4.65 -1.83 -1.94
CA ASP A 150 4.33 -2.61 -0.75
C ASP A 150 4.36 -1.73 0.50
N ILE A 151 3.19 -1.48 1.08
CA ILE A 151 3.06 -0.60 2.24
C ILE A 151 3.33 -1.44 3.49
N THR A 152 4.34 -1.07 4.27
CA THR A 152 4.65 -1.73 5.54
C THR A 152 3.71 -1.24 6.63
N ARG A 153 2.94 -2.17 7.23
CA ARG A 153 2.11 -1.91 8.40
C ARG A 153 2.80 -2.42 9.65
N ILE A 154 3.11 -1.54 10.60
CA ILE A 154 3.64 -1.93 11.92
C ILE A 154 2.49 -2.46 12.78
N LYS A 155 2.53 -3.75 13.12
CA LYS A 155 1.44 -4.43 13.84
C LYS A 155 1.65 -4.53 15.34
N CYS A 156 2.89 -4.39 15.81
CA CYS A 156 3.20 -4.43 17.22
C CYS A 156 4.55 -3.77 17.53
N ASN A 157 4.75 -3.44 18.81
CA ASN A 157 6.02 -2.94 19.30
C ASN A 157 7.13 -3.99 19.14
N PRO A 158 8.39 -3.56 18.96
CA PRO A 158 9.54 -4.44 19.02
C PRO A 158 9.52 -5.30 20.29
N LYS A 159 9.58 -6.61 20.10
CA LYS A 159 9.69 -7.54 21.22
C LYS A 159 11.15 -7.58 21.71
N ASN A 160 11.37 -7.33 23.00
CA ASN A 160 12.69 -7.14 23.62
C ASN A 160 13.27 -8.39 24.31
N PHE A 161 12.89 -9.59 23.88
CA PHE A 161 13.45 -10.84 24.43
C PHE A 161 14.47 -11.48 23.49
N ALA A 162 15.41 -12.23 24.07
CA ALA A 162 16.39 -13.01 23.33
C ALA A 162 15.70 -14.04 22.43
N ARG A 163 16.06 -14.06 21.14
CA ARG A 163 15.51 -14.98 20.14
C ARG A 163 16.53 -15.23 19.03
N LYS A 164 16.37 -16.36 18.35
CA LYS A 164 17.11 -16.67 17.13
C LYS A 164 16.36 -16.12 15.92
N GLY A 165 16.45 -14.81 15.68
CA GLY A 165 15.89 -14.20 14.49
C GLY A 165 15.41 -12.75 14.68
N TYR A 166 15.00 -12.15 13.56
CA TYR A 166 14.47 -10.80 13.54
C TYR A 166 13.05 -10.72 14.10
N GLY A 167 12.68 -9.55 14.60
CA GLY A 167 11.33 -9.29 15.09
C GLY A 167 10.31 -9.27 13.97
N ASN A 168 9.30 -10.14 14.06
CA ASN A 168 8.12 -10.05 13.24
C ASN A 168 7.17 -8.98 13.81
N ILE A 169 7.40 -7.73 13.41
CA ILE A 169 6.65 -6.55 13.87
C ILE A 169 5.83 -5.90 12.76
N LYS A 170 5.88 -6.45 11.55
CA LYS A 170 5.20 -5.88 10.40
C LYS A 170 4.41 -6.91 9.61
N ASP A 171 3.39 -6.42 8.94
CA ASP A 171 2.70 -7.05 7.82
C ASP A 171 2.85 -6.15 6.58
N LEU A 172 2.39 -6.63 5.43
CA LEU A 172 2.52 -5.94 4.16
C LEU A 172 1.15 -5.73 3.51
N ILE A 173 0.97 -4.59 2.86
CA ILE A 173 -0.19 -4.30 2.03
C ILE A 173 0.32 -4.11 0.61
N LEU A 174 -0.06 -5.04 -0.28
CA LEU A 174 0.26 -4.97 -1.70
C LEU A 174 -0.67 -3.96 -2.37
N PHE A 175 -0.08 -2.99 -3.06
CA PHE A 175 -0.81 -1.97 -3.81
C PHE A 175 -0.58 -2.15 -5.31
N TYR A 176 -1.66 -2.47 -6.02
CA TYR A 176 -1.72 -2.55 -7.48
C TYR A 176 -2.78 -1.60 -8.02
N SER A 177 -2.59 -1.16 -9.27
CA SER A 177 -3.64 -0.54 -10.08
C SER A 177 -4.05 -1.49 -11.21
N LYS A 178 -5.17 -1.21 -11.89
CA LYS A 178 -5.54 -1.95 -13.09
C LYS A 178 -4.76 -1.50 -14.34
N SER A 179 -4.39 -0.22 -14.38
CA SER A 179 -3.58 0.39 -15.45
C SER A 179 -2.61 1.43 -14.87
N ASP A 180 -1.77 2.03 -15.73
CA ASP A 180 -0.88 3.14 -15.33
C ASP A 180 -1.61 4.44 -15.00
N ASN A 181 -2.87 4.61 -15.44
CA ASN A 181 -3.66 5.82 -15.18
C ASN A 181 -4.53 5.65 -13.93
N LEU A 182 -3.93 5.60 -12.75
CA LEU A 182 -4.69 5.38 -11.52
C LEU A 182 -5.29 6.67 -10.92
N ILE A 183 -6.40 6.50 -10.20
CA ILE A 183 -6.93 7.56 -9.31
C ILE A 183 -5.99 7.70 -8.10
N TRP A 184 -5.36 8.86 -7.95
CA TRP A 184 -4.52 9.19 -6.80
C TRP A 184 -4.99 10.48 -6.13
N ASN A 185 -5.49 10.37 -4.90
CA ASN A 185 -6.05 11.49 -4.13
C ASN A 185 -5.04 12.16 -3.19
N GLU A 186 -3.78 11.70 -3.18
CA GLU A 186 -2.71 12.22 -2.32
C GLU A 186 -3.14 12.45 -0.85
N PRO A 187 -3.57 11.39 -0.13
CA PRO A 187 -4.10 11.53 1.21
C PRO A 187 -3.06 12.15 2.16
N LYS A 188 -3.37 13.34 2.68
CA LYS A 188 -2.53 14.10 3.60
C LYS A 188 -3.29 14.37 4.89
N ILE A 189 -2.58 14.32 6.00
CA ILE A 189 -3.06 14.77 7.30
C ILE A 189 -2.37 16.11 7.59
N PRO A 190 -3.10 17.16 8.02
CA PRO A 190 -2.47 18.38 8.48
C PRO A 190 -1.51 18.10 9.64
N TYR A 191 -0.35 18.75 9.65
CA TYR A 191 0.55 18.68 10.81
C TYR A 191 -0.11 19.26 12.06
N THR A 192 0.05 18.58 13.18
CA THR A 192 -0.29 19.16 14.49
C THR A 192 0.67 20.30 14.83
N GLU A 193 0.35 21.10 15.86
CA GLU A 193 1.28 22.14 16.32
C GLU A 193 2.58 21.54 16.86
N GLU A 194 2.52 20.38 17.53
CA GLU A 194 3.70 19.65 18.00
C GLU A 194 4.56 19.17 16.83
N ASP A 195 3.95 18.64 15.77
CA ASP A 195 4.66 18.26 14.54
C ASP A 195 5.34 19.48 13.92
N LYS A 196 4.64 20.62 13.85
CA LYS A 196 5.21 21.86 13.30
C LYS A 196 6.42 22.30 14.11
N ILE A 197 6.36 22.25 15.44
CA ILE A 197 7.48 22.60 16.32
C ILE A 197 8.67 21.65 16.11
N LYS A 198 8.40 20.35 16.03
CA LYS A 198 9.43 19.31 15.91
C LYS A 198 10.09 19.29 14.52
N LEU A 199 9.30 19.37 13.46
CA LEU A 199 9.77 19.28 12.07
C LEU A 199 10.33 20.61 11.56
N PHE A 200 9.79 21.74 12.04
CA PHE A 200 10.18 23.09 11.67
C PHE A 200 10.62 23.88 12.92
N PRO A 201 11.82 23.59 13.44
CA PRO A 201 12.28 24.13 14.72
C PRO A 201 12.65 25.62 14.67
N LYS A 202 12.88 26.18 13.47
CA LYS A 202 13.30 27.57 13.29
C LYS A 202 12.09 28.46 13.00
N THR A 203 12.21 29.76 13.29
CA THR A 203 11.14 30.75 13.10
C THR A 203 11.68 32.01 12.44
N GLU A 204 10.96 32.55 11.47
CA GLU A 204 11.25 33.87 10.88
C GLU A 204 10.69 35.00 11.76
N LYS A 205 11.02 36.25 11.42
CA LYS A 205 10.61 37.45 12.20
C LYS A 205 9.08 37.63 12.25
N ASP A 206 8.37 37.11 11.26
CA ASP A 206 6.91 37.17 11.13
C ASP A 206 6.19 36.02 11.85
N GLY A 207 6.94 35.10 12.49
CA GLY A 207 6.40 33.94 13.19
C GLY A 207 6.27 32.68 12.33
N ARG A 208 6.59 32.72 11.04
CA ARG A 208 6.58 31.52 10.16
C ARG A 208 7.65 30.53 10.59
N ARG A 209 7.25 29.27 10.82
CA ARG A 209 8.19 28.17 11.10
C ARG A 209 8.81 27.60 9.82
N TYR A 210 10.08 27.22 9.88
CA TYR A 210 10.80 26.57 8.80
C TYR A 210 11.86 25.58 9.31
N THR A 211 12.44 24.83 8.40
CA THR A 211 13.61 23.97 8.64
C THR A 211 14.60 24.19 7.51
N THR A 212 15.83 23.70 7.64
CA THR A 212 16.84 23.93 6.60
C THR A 212 17.28 22.63 5.94
N ILE A 213 17.18 22.56 4.62
CA ILE A 213 17.63 21.40 3.84
C ILE A 213 19.01 21.67 3.21
N PRO A 214 19.90 20.66 3.13
CA PRO A 214 21.18 20.81 2.46
C PRO A 214 21.00 21.16 0.98
N LEU A 215 21.82 22.08 0.46
CA LEU A 215 21.79 22.50 -0.95
C LEU A 215 22.48 21.52 -1.91
N HIS A 216 23.04 20.42 -1.42
CA HIS A 216 23.74 19.42 -2.22
C HIS A 216 23.02 18.05 -2.21
N ALA A 217 23.23 17.28 -3.27
CA ALA A 217 22.76 15.90 -3.42
C ALA A 217 23.94 14.93 -3.62
N PRO A 218 23.78 13.63 -3.31
CA PRO A 218 24.81 12.62 -3.60
C PRO A 218 25.14 12.52 -5.10
N GLY A 219 26.40 12.21 -5.42
CA GLY A 219 26.91 12.03 -6.78
C GLY A 219 27.76 13.22 -7.23
N GLU A 220 28.73 12.99 -8.10
CA GLU A 220 29.58 14.03 -8.69
C GLU A 220 29.21 14.23 -10.16
N THR A 221 29.13 15.49 -10.60
CA THR A 221 28.99 15.78 -12.04
C THR A 221 30.32 16.27 -12.59
N GLN A 222 30.80 15.67 -13.67
CA GLN A 222 31.98 16.16 -14.38
C GLN A 222 31.56 17.32 -15.28
N ASN A 223 32.12 18.51 -15.05
CA ASN A 223 31.83 19.74 -15.82
C ASN A 223 30.36 20.20 -15.84
N GLY A 224 29.53 19.72 -14.91
CA GLY A 224 28.14 20.15 -14.78
C GLY A 224 28.01 21.52 -14.10
N LYS A 225 26.95 22.26 -14.45
CA LYS A 225 26.60 23.55 -13.82
C LYS A 225 26.37 23.46 -12.30
N THR A 226 26.09 22.25 -11.81
CA THR A 226 25.89 21.92 -10.40
C THR A 226 27.18 21.61 -9.64
N SER A 227 28.33 21.48 -10.32
CA SER A 227 29.65 21.30 -9.68
C SER A 227 30.47 22.59 -9.59
N GLN A 228 29.91 23.72 -10.05
CA GLN A 228 30.58 25.01 -10.02
C GLN A 228 30.58 25.61 -8.60
N ALA A 229 31.49 26.56 -8.37
CA ALA A 229 31.57 27.26 -7.09
C ALA A 229 30.38 28.21 -6.91
N PHE A 230 29.66 28.08 -5.80
CA PHE A 230 28.63 29.01 -5.36
C PHE A 230 29.22 29.90 -4.26
N LYS A 231 29.33 31.22 -4.52
CA LYS A 231 29.98 32.18 -3.61
C LYS A 231 31.40 31.76 -3.18
N GLY A 232 32.16 31.14 -4.08
CA GLY A 232 33.51 30.65 -3.82
C GLY A 232 33.58 29.30 -3.09
N ILE A 233 32.44 28.66 -2.81
CA ILE A 233 32.36 27.37 -2.14
C ILE A 233 31.99 26.29 -3.16
N LEU A 234 32.77 25.21 -3.18
CA LEU A 234 32.46 24.02 -3.96
C LEU A 234 31.53 23.09 -3.16
N PRO A 235 30.71 22.27 -3.85
CA PRO A 235 29.96 21.23 -3.16
C PRO A 235 30.93 20.26 -2.46
N PRO A 236 30.52 19.62 -1.35
CA PRO A 236 31.37 18.65 -0.65
C PRO A 236 31.82 17.50 -1.58
N PRO A 237 32.99 16.89 -1.34
CA PRO A 237 33.43 15.71 -2.09
C PRO A 237 32.36 14.61 -2.13
N GLY A 238 32.19 13.96 -3.29
CA GLY A 238 31.13 12.97 -3.53
C GLY A 238 29.73 13.55 -3.79
N ARG A 239 29.61 14.88 -3.92
CA ARG A 239 28.33 15.59 -4.04
C ARG A 239 28.38 16.69 -5.10
N HIS A 240 27.20 17.13 -5.52
CA HIS A 240 26.97 18.29 -6.39
C HIS A 240 25.83 19.13 -5.81
N TRP A 241 25.70 20.39 -6.24
CA TRP A 241 24.56 21.23 -5.89
C TRP A 241 23.25 20.67 -6.44
N ARG A 242 22.15 20.80 -5.70
CA ARG A 242 20.81 20.31 -6.10
C ARG A 242 20.27 20.99 -7.36
N CYS A 243 20.79 22.16 -7.70
CA CYS A 243 20.43 22.95 -8.87
C CYS A 243 21.63 23.80 -9.31
N ASP A 244 21.50 24.44 -10.47
CA ASP A 244 22.54 25.29 -11.04
C ASP A 244 22.90 26.46 -10.10
N VAL A 245 24.17 26.89 -10.12
CA VAL A 245 24.66 27.99 -9.27
C VAL A 245 23.86 29.28 -9.47
N THR A 246 23.36 29.56 -10.68
CA THR A 246 22.52 30.74 -10.94
C THR A 246 21.21 30.71 -10.15
N VAL A 247 20.63 29.53 -9.93
CA VAL A 247 19.43 29.36 -9.10
C VAL A 247 19.78 29.54 -7.62
N LEU A 248 20.94 29.07 -7.19
CA LEU A 248 21.43 29.29 -5.82
C LEU A 248 21.66 30.77 -5.55
N GLU A 249 22.26 31.51 -6.48
CA GLU A 249 22.45 32.96 -6.39
C GLU A 249 21.13 33.72 -6.29
N GLN A 250 20.12 33.30 -7.05
CA GLN A 250 18.78 33.87 -6.96
C GLN A 250 18.15 33.59 -5.59
N TRP A 251 18.23 32.35 -5.08
CA TRP A 251 17.73 32.05 -3.73
C TRP A 251 18.46 32.80 -2.62
N ASP A 252 19.77 32.99 -2.74
CA ASP A 252 20.54 33.82 -1.80
C ASP A 252 20.02 35.25 -1.79
N LYS A 253 19.82 35.82 -2.98
CA LYS A 253 19.26 37.16 -3.16
C LYS A 253 17.84 37.30 -2.59
N ASP A 254 17.03 36.25 -2.72
CA ASP A 254 15.66 36.21 -2.20
C ASP A 254 15.60 35.93 -0.69
N GLY A 255 16.74 35.82 0.00
CA GLY A 255 16.81 35.53 1.44
C GLY A 255 16.36 34.12 1.81
N LEU A 256 16.34 33.23 0.81
CA LEU A 256 15.90 31.84 0.90
C LEU A 256 17.01 30.88 1.33
N ILE A 257 18.25 31.35 1.41
CA ILE A 257 19.42 30.61 1.92
C ILE A 257 19.77 31.10 3.33
N GLU A 258 20.00 30.15 4.23
CA GLU A 258 20.58 30.39 5.53
C GLU A 258 22.01 29.83 5.55
N TRP A 259 22.94 30.65 6.02
CA TRP A 259 24.34 30.28 6.16
C TRP A 259 24.60 29.84 7.60
N SER A 260 25.09 28.61 7.79
CA SER A 260 25.52 28.14 9.12
C SER A 260 26.76 28.92 9.60
N ASP A 261 27.08 28.86 10.89
CA ASP A 261 28.31 29.43 11.46
C ASP A 261 29.60 28.95 10.76
N ASN A 262 29.61 27.72 10.23
CA ASN A 262 30.73 27.15 9.47
C ASN A 262 30.71 27.50 7.98
N GLY A 263 29.89 28.46 7.54
CA GLY A 263 29.79 28.90 6.15
C GLY A 263 29.09 27.92 5.20
N ASN A 264 28.37 26.91 5.70
CA ASN A 264 27.63 25.99 4.84
C ASN A 264 26.24 26.55 4.49
N PRO A 265 25.92 26.71 3.19
CA PRO A 265 24.62 27.24 2.78
C PRO A 265 23.56 26.15 2.81
N ARG A 266 22.38 26.49 3.35
CA ARG A 266 21.21 25.62 3.41
C ARG A 266 19.97 26.36 2.93
N LYS A 267 19.06 25.67 2.25
CA LYS A 267 17.79 26.24 1.82
C LYS A 267 16.83 26.26 3.01
N LYS A 268 16.24 27.42 3.30
CA LYS A 268 15.13 27.59 4.24
C LYS A 268 13.83 26.96 3.72
#